data_AF-B1YD03-F1
#
_entry.id   AF-B1YD03-F1
#
_cell.length_a   1.000
_cell.length_b   1.000
_cell.length_c   1.000
_cell.angle_alpha   90.00
_cell.angle_beta   90.00
_cell.angle_gamma   90.00
#
_symmetry.space_group_name_H-M   'P 1'
#
loop_
_entity.id
_entity.type
_entity.pdbx_description
1 polymer ?
#
loop_
_entity_poly.entity_id
_entity_poly.type
_entity_poly.pdbx_seq_one_letter_code
_entity_poly.pdbx_strand_id
1 'polypeptide(L)'
;MQIGAAVSPYQHFGFCRCDLPDEPGAHHLLFYEEDLDLARRLGLDAFRTGVEWALVETREGEYNRESIRLFSDYLASIKRRGLKTWVSLHHFTNPRWVWKHGGWESRHVARRFVQYVELVARELGGLIDVALLFNEPNMYTFLAYIRGDLPPYGFLSPRHMRRALENIKRAILEARDVVKSYGVAVSFTHSYTKIESRNIVFKAVSFFLNRQHIEYMQMFKEMDYTSLNYYVVGRYEDLALRFIYRPAALLEVKSPTPLAVTEFGIATRDERTRYSYLCAMAHVLKRAKPVAAIWWSFLHGYEWGLGYQPFFALVDVVGTRRVPTELAKKFRQTLENPPECPLEERNAGLEWRWEPL
;
A
#
# COMPACT_ATOMS: atom_id res chain seq x y z
N MET A 1 -15.87 -10.02 -5.49
CA MET A 1 -14.59 -9.53 -4.94
C MET A 1 -13.55 -9.73 -6.02
N GLN A 2 -12.86 -8.68 -6.44
CA GLN A 2 -11.70 -8.77 -7.31
C GLN A 2 -10.53 -9.38 -6.51
N ILE A 3 -9.90 -10.42 -7.04
CA ILE A 3 -8.68 -10.99 -6.45
C ILE A 3 -7.49 -10.33 -7.13
N GLY A 4 -6.61 -9.69 -6.37
CA GLY A 4 -5.46 -8.99 -6.92
C GLY A 4 -4.16 -9.21 -6.16
N ALA A 5 -3.10 -8.65 -6.70
CA ALA A 5 -1.81 -8.52 -6.03
C ALA A 5 -1.21 -7.15 -6.34
N ALA A 6 -0.31 -6.69 -5.47
CA ALA A 6 0.26 -5.36 -5.54
C ALA A 6 1.78 -5.37 -5.77
N VAL A 7 2.25 -4.37 -6.49
CA VAL A 7 3.64 -3.89 -6.47
C VAL A 7 3.64 -2.40 -6.17
N SER A 8 4.76 -1.88 -5.69
CA SER A 8 4.98 -0.44 -5.54
C SER A 8 6.19 0.02 -6.34
N PRO A 9 6.25 1.31 -6.73
CA PRO A 9 7.33 1.84 -7.53
C PRO A 9 8.73 1.57 -6.97
N TYR A 10 9.05 2.15 -5.82
CA TYR A 10 10.39 2.06 -5.25
C TYR A 10 10.85 0.63 -4.95
N GLN A 11 9.94 -0.22 -4.45
CA GLN A 11 10.31 -1.55 -3.96
C GLN A 11 10.48 -2.58 -5.09
N HIS A 12 9.89 -2.33 -6.27
CA HIS A 12 9.79 -3.34 -7.33
C HIS A 12 10.20 -2.86 -8.73
N PHE A 13 10.06 -1.57 -9.08
CA PHE A 13 10.28 -1.10 -10.46
C PHE A 13 11.73 -1.24 -10.91
N GLY A 14 12.67 -1.16 -9.97
CA GLY A 14 14.12 -1.24 -10.21
C GLY A 14 14.80 0.10 -10.48
N PHE A 15 14.02 1.16 -10.66
CA PHE A 15 14.48 2.54 -10.61
C PHE A 15 13.29 3.45 -10.27
N CYS A 16 13.58 4.52 -9.53
CA CYS A 16 12.58 5.46 -9.06
C CYS A 16 13.04 6.91 -9.27
N ARG A 17 14.37 7.16 -9.25
CA ARG A 17 15.00 8.49 -9.35
C ARG A 17 14.42 9.50 -8.35
N CYS A 18 13.94 8.99 -7.22
CA CYS A 18 13.32 9.73 -6.15
C CYS A 18 14.34 10.31 -5.15
N ASP A 19 13.84 10.79 -4.03
CA ASP A 19 14.57 11.27 -2.86
C ASP A 19 15.27 10.17 -2.03
N LEU A 20 15.25 8.93 -2.51
CA LEU A 20 16.01 7.79 -2.01
C LEU A 20 17.02 7.28 -3.06
N PRO A 21 18.07 6.53 -2.66
CA PRO A 21 18.92 5.78 -3.58
C PRO A 21 18.09 4.82 -4.44
N ASP A 22 18.44 4.60 -5.71
CA ASP A 22 17.70 3.63 -6.52
C ASP A 22 17.94 2.20 -6.00
N GLU A 23 16.85 1.46 -5.83
CA GLU A 23 16.87 0.05 -5.44
C GLU A 23 16.46 -0.83 -6.64
N PRO A 24 17.21 -1.92 -6.95
CA PRO A 24 16.92 -2.77 -8.10
C PRO A 24 15.62 -3.56 -7.97
N GLY A 25 15.14 -3.84 -6.75
CA GLY A 25 13.88 -4.53 -6.51
C GLY A 25 13.75 -5.80 -7.36
N ALA A 26 12.64 -5.90 -8.10
CA ALA A 26 12.39 -6.99 -9.06
C ALA A 26 12.70 -6.60 -10.53
N HIS A 27 13.22 -5.40 -10.78
CA HIS A 27 13.31 -4.80 -12.11
C HIS A 27 11.98 -4.83 -12.88
N HIS A 28 10.85 -4.64 -12.20
CA HIS A 28 9.53 -4.84 -12.76
C HIS A 28 9.28 -4.03 -14.04
N LEU A 29 9.73 -2.76 -14.13
CA LEU A 29 9.52 -1.96 -15.34
C LEU A 29 10.26 -2.48 -16.57
N LEU A 30 11.29 -3.33 -16.41
CA LEU A 30 11.99 -3.96 -17.53
C LEU A 30 11.30 -5.27 -17.98
N PHE A 31 10.53 -5.90 -17.11
CA PHE A 31 9.96 -7.23 -17.32
C PHE A 31 8.44 -7.28 -17.09
N TYR A 32 7.76 -6.14 -17.10
CA TYR A 32 6.36 -6.07 -16.71
C TYR A 32 5.46 -6.90 -17.63
N GLU A 33 5.82 -7.09 -18.91
CA GLU A 33 5.06 -7.96 -19.81
C GLU A 33 5.03 -9.41 -19.30
N GLU A 34 6.19 -9.96 -18.87
CA GLU A 34 6.28 -11.29 -18.28
C GLU A 34 5.55 -11.34 -16.92
N ASP A 35 5.78 -10.33 -16.08
CA ASP A 35 5.17 -10.24 -14.75
C ASP A 35 3.62 -10.20 -14.85
N LEU A 36 3.08 -9.44 -15.81
CA LEU A 36 1.63 -9.33 -16.03
C LEU A 36 1.05 -10.58 -16.68
N ASP A 37 1.80 -11.27 -17.53
CA ASP A 37 1.41 -12.60 -18.03
C ASP A 37 1.30 -13.61 -16.88
N LEU A 38 2.26 -13.61 -15.94
CA LEU A 38 2.18 -14.42 -14.73
C LEU A 38 0.96 -14.04 -13.88
N ALA A 39 0.74 -12.74 -13.64
CA ALA A 39 -0.42 -12.26 -12.90
C ALA A 39 -1.72 -12.80 -13.48
N ARG A 40 -1.86 -12.77 -14.81
CA ARG A 40 -3.04 -13.29 -15.50
C ARG A 40 -3.16 -14.81 -15.42
N ARG A 41 -2.04 -15.55 -15.55
CA ARG A 41 -2.00 -17.01 -15.43
C ARG A 41 -2.32 -17.51 -14.02
N LEU A 42 -1.91 -16.76 -12.99
CA LEU A 42 -2.26 -17.03 -11.59
C LEU A 42 -3.72 -16.68 -11.27
N GLY A 43 -4.46 -16.16 -12.26
CA GLY A 43 -5.87 -15.83 -12.11
C GLY A 43 -6.07 -14.61 -11.22
N LEU A 44 -5.30 -13.54 -11.41
CA LEU A 44 -5.66 -12.25 -10.83
C LEU A 44 -6.72 -11.56 -11.70
N ASP A 45 -7.63 -10.82 -11.05
CA ASP A 45 -8.62 -9.95 -11.67
C ASP A 45 -8.19 -8.48 -11.63
N ALA A 46 -7.29 -8.13 -10.69
CA ALA A 46 -6.80 -6.78 -10.47
C ALA A 46 -5.29 -6.77 -10.24
N PHE A 47 -4.63 -5.71 -10.69
CA PHE A 47 -3.22 -5.46 -10.43
C PHE A 47 -3.07 -4.07 -9.83
N ARG A 48 -2.56 -4.02 -8.59
CA ARG A 48 -2.25 -2.76 -7.92
C ARG A 48 -0.81 -2.36 -8.20
N THR A 49 -0.62 -1.16 -8.70
CA THR A 49 0.70 -0.61 -9.05
C THR A 49 0.74 0.88 -8.73
N GLY A 50 1.68 1.64 -9.30
CA GLY A 50 1.72 3.08 -9.14
C GLY A 50 2.29 3.82 -10.34
N VAL A 51 2.03 5.13 -10.37
CA VAL A 51 2.73 6.10 -11.21
C VAL A 51 3.67 6.86 -10.30
N GLU A 52 4.97 6.81 -10.59
CA GLU A 52 5.99 7.40 -9.73
C GLU A 52 6.13 8.90 -10.00
N TRP A 53 5.78 9.72 -9.00
CA TRP A 53 5.84 11.17 -9.11
C TRP A 53 7.26 11.66 -9.45
N ALA A 54 8.30 11.07 -8.86
CA ALA A 54 9.68 11.44 -9.15
C ALA A 54 10.12 11.19 -10.60
N LEU A 55 9.52 10.20 -11.27
CA LEU A 55 9.77 9.94 -12.68
C LEU A 55 8.98 10.88 -13.58
N VAL A 56 7.76 11.27 -13.18
CA VAL A 56 6.91 12.18 -13.96
C VAL A 56 7.36 13.64 -13.84
N GLU A 57 7.73 14.10 -12.64
CA GLU A 57 8.14 15.47 -12.36
C GLU A 57 9.57 15.51 -11.82
N THR A 58 10.53 15.19 -12.69
CA THR A 58 11.96 15.10 -12.31
C THR A 58 12.53 16.44 -11.82
N ARG A 59 12.00 17.55 -12.33
CA ARG A 59 12.29 18.92 -11.91
C ARG A 59 10.98 19.63 -11.64
N GLU A 60 10.96 20.48 -10.63
CA GLU A 60 9.75 21.20 -10.22
C GLU A 60 9.14 21.97 -11.41
N GLY A 61 7.88 21.69 -11.73
CA GLY A 61 7.19 22.33 -12.85
C GLY A 61 7.41 21.67 -14.21
N GLU A 62 8.38 20.77 -14.36
CA GLU A 62 8.75 20.15 -15.63
C GLU A 62 8.31 18.68 -15.67
N TYR A 63 7.38 18.35 -16.57
CA TYR A 63 6.85 17.00 -16.71
C TYR A 63 7.55 16.21 -17.82
N ASN A 64 8.07 15.03 -17.46
CA ASN A 64 8.76 14.13 -18.38
C ASN A 64 7.74 13.35 -19.24
N ARG A 65 7.68 13.69 -20.53
CA ARG A 65 6.79 13.04 -21.50
C ARG A 65 7.13 11.56 -21.74
N GLU A 66 8.39 11.18 -21.64
CA GLU A 66 8.79 9.77 -21.78
C GLU A 66 8.27 8.93 -20.61
N SER A 67 8.30 9.47 -19.39
CA SER A 67 7.71 8.81 -18.22
C SER A 67 6.20 8.65 -18.37
N ILE A 68 5.49 9.67 -18.87
CA ILE A 68 4.05 9.58 -19.13
C ILE A 68 3.75 8.49 -20.16
N ARG A 69 4.53 8.40 -21.26
CA ARG A 69 4.39 7.34 -22.26
C ARG A 69 4.66 5.95 -21.66
N LEU A 70 5.73 5.81 -20.88
CA LEU A 70 6.06 4.56 -20.19
C LEU A 70 4.89 4.09 -19.32
N PHE A 71 4.31 4.96 -18.51
CA PHE A 71 3.17 4.60 -17.65
C PHE A 71 1.89 4.36 -18.46
N SER A 72 1.68 5.08 -19.56
CA SER A 72 0.58 4.81 -20.49
C SER A 72 0.68 3.40 -21.08
N ASP A 73 1.85 3.04 -21.62
CA ASP A 73 2.08 1.72 -22.23
C ASP A 73 1.97 0.61 -21.19
N TYR A 74 2.53 0.82 -20.00
CA TYR A 74 2.47 -0.11 -18.89
C TYR A 74 1.02 -0.33 -18.40
N LEU A 75 0.26 0.73 -18.10
CA LEU A 75 -1.13 0.60 -17.66
C LEU A 75 -2.03 0.03 -18.77
N ALA A 76 -1.80 0.40 -20.03
CA ALA A 76 -2.48 -0.20 -21.16
C ALA A 76 -2.19 -1.70 -21.26
N SER A 77 -0.96 -2.12 -20.96
CA SER A 77 -0.56 -3.53 -20.93
C SER A 77 -1.28 -4.34 -19.85
N ILE A 78 -1.52 -3.74 -18.68
CA ILE A 78 -2.36 -4.33 -17.62
C ILE A 78 -3.79 -4.54 -18.13
N LYS A 79 -4.38 -3.49 -18.74
CA LYS A 79 -5.78 -3.55 -19.24
C LYS A 79 -5.95 -4.53 -20.39
N ARG A 80 -4.98 -4.65 -21.31
CA ARG A 80 -5.01 -5.63 -22.41
C ARG A 80 -5.13 -7.07 -21.90
N ARG A 81 -4.64 -7.36 -20.70
CA ARG A 81 -4.76 -8.68 -20.04
C ARG A 81 -6.06 -8.85 -19.26
N GLY A 82 -6.95 -7.87 -19.30
CA GLY A 82 -8.23 -7.87 -18.60
C GLY A 82 -8.10 -7.63 -17.08
N LEU A 83 -6.95 -7.14 -16.63
CA LEU A 83 -6.72 -6.82 -15.22
C LEU A 83 -7.23 -5.40 -14.91
N LYS A 84 -7.95 -5.27 -13.80
CA LYS A 84 -8.35 -3.96 -13.25
C LYS A 84 -7.17 -3.24 -12.64
N THR A 85 -6.97 -1.98 -12.99
CA THR A 85 -5.82 -1.18 -12.52
C THR A 85 -6.17 -0.41 -11.24
N TRP A 86 -5.51 -0.75 -10.14
CA TRP A 86 -5.52 0.06 -8.92
C TRP A 86 -4.20 0.83 -8.84
N VAL A 87 -4.21 2.15 -8.98
CA VAL A 87 -2.98 2.93 -9.24
C VAL A 87 -2.70 3.90 -8.09
N SER A 88 -1.64 3.62 -7.33
CA SER A 88 -1.10 4.51 -6.31
C SER A 88 -0.37 5.70 -6.94
N LEU A 89 -0.75 6.92 -6.57
CA LEU A 89 -0.13 8.16 -7.08
C LEU A 89 0.96 8.70 -6.15
N HIS A 90 0.97 8.26 -4.88
CA HIS A 90 2.08 8.46 -3.96
C HIS A 90 2.30 7.19 -3.13
N HIS A 91 3.54 6.70 -3.12
CA HIS A 91 3.93 5.51 -2.37
C HIS A 91 5.29 5.72 -1.67
N PHE A 92 5.30 6.65 -0.72
CA PHE A 92 6.40 7.00 0.20
C PHE A 92 7.60 7.71 -0.42
N THR A 93 7.76 7.69 -1.73
CA THR A 93 8.81 8.40 -2.47
C THR A 93 8.37 9.78 -2.92
N ASN A 94 9.33 10.70 -3.05
CA ASN A 94 9.08 12.04 -3.58
C ASN A 94 10.09 12.42 -4.66
N PRO A 95 9.74 13.34 -5.58
CA PRO A 95 10.74 14.01 -6.40
C PRO A 95 11.80 14.70 -5.54
N ARG A 96 13.07 14.62 -5.95
CA ARG A 96 14.21 15.18 -5.18
C ARG A 96 14.06 16.68 -4.86
N TRP A 97 13.41 17.45 -5.73
CA TRP A 97 13.21 18.88 -5.53
C TRP A 97 12.27 19.20 -4.36
N VAL A 98 11.44 18.25 -3.91
CA VAL A 98 10.55 18.39 -2.73
C VAL A 98 11.36 18.69 -1.46
N TRP A 99 12.60 18.19 -1.37
CA TRP A 99 13.49 18.48 -0.25
C TRP A 99 13.74 19.98 -0.06
N LYS A 100 13.90 20.74 -1.14
CA LYS A 100 14.15 22.19 -1.10
C LYS A 100 13.02 22.98 -0.42
N HIS A 101 11.83 22.40 -0.37
CA HIS A 101 10.64 22.99 0.23
C HIS A 101 10.35 22.46 1.63
N GLY A 102 11.21 21.61 2.21
CA GLY A 102 10.98 21.02 3.54
C GLY A 102 9.96 19.87 3.54
N GLY A 103 9.78 19.20 2.40
CA GLY A 103 8.88 18.05 2.30
C GLY A 103 7.41 18.40 2.47
N TRP A 104 6.65 17.47 3.04
CA TRP A 104 5.20 17.58 3.18
C TRP A 104 4.73 18.61 4.21
N GLU A 105 5.62 19.24 4.97
CA GLU A 105 5.29 20.41 5.78
C GLU A 105 4.96 21.67 4.95
N SER A 106 5.36 21.67 3.68
CA SER A 106 5.10 22.75 2.75
C SER A 106 3.78 22.56 2.01
N ARG A 107 2.93 23.58 2.12
CA ARG A 107 1.70 23.67 1.31
C ARG A 107 2.02 23.79 -0.18
N HIS A 108 3.21 24.25 -0.53
CA HIS A 108 3.64 24.32 -1.93
C HIS A 108 3.83 22.92 -2.51
N VAL A 109 4.47 22.02 -1.78
CA VAL A 109 4.61 20.60 -2.16
C VAL A 109 3.24 19.94 -2.32
N ALA A 110 2.32 20.18 -1.37
CA ALA A 110 0.95 19.70 -1.45
C ALA A 110 0.23 20.17 -2.73
N ARG A 111 0.36 21.45 -3.11
CA ARG A 111 -0.22 21.97 -4.37
C ARG A 111 0.42 21.36 -5.61
N ARG A 112 1.75 21.21 -5.63
CA ARG A 112 2.44 20.54 -6.74
C ARG A 112 1.99 19.10 -6.90
N PHE A 113 1.79 18.38 -5.80
CA PHE A 113 1.23 17.03 -5.83
C PHE A 113 -0.15 17.00 -6.49
N VAL A 114 -1.06 17.92 -6.12
CA VAL A 114 -2.38 18.01 -6.76
C VAL A 114 -2.26 18.29 -8.28
N GLN A 115 -1.33 19.14 -8.70
CA GLN A 115 -1.07 19.41 -10.13
C GLN A 115 -0.50 18.20 -10.87
N TYR A 116 0.35 17.41 -10.22
CA TYR A 116 0.81 16.13 -10.73
C TYR A 116 -0.35 15.12 -10.86
N VAL A 117 -1.23 15.04 -9.86
CA VAL A 117 -2.42 14.18 -9.92
C VAL A 117 -3.35 14.61 -11.06
N GLU A 118 -3.54 15.91 -11.27
CA GLU A 118 -4.32 16.43 -12.40
C GLU A 118 -3.75 16.02 -13.75
N LEU A 119 -2.42 16.12 -13.91
CA LEU A 119 -1.74 15.64 -15.11
C LEU A 119 -1.98 14.14 -15.33
N VAL A 120 -1.80 13.32 -14.29
CA VAL A 120 -2.02 11.87 -14.38
C VAL A 120 -3.48 11.55 -14.70
N ALA A 121 -4.45 12.23 -14.07
CA ALA A 121 -5.86 12.04 -14.35
C ALA A 121 -6.21 12.41 -15.79
N ARG A 122 -5.67 13.52 -16.32
CA ARG A 122 -5.89 13.94 -17.70
C ARG A 122 -5.30 12.99 -18.73
N GLU A 123 -4.04 12.61 -18.55
CA GLU A 123 -3.30 11.84 -19.58
C GLU A 123 -3.53 10.33 -19.46
N LEU A 124 -3.71 9.82 -18.23
CA LEU A 124 -3.74 8.38 -17.94
C LEU A 124 -5.08 7.93 -17.33
N GLY A 125 -6.02 8.83 -17.02
CA GLY A 125 -7.27 8.50 -16.32
C GLY A 125 -8.12 7.41 -17.00
N GLY A 126 -8.16 7.38 -18.34
CA GLY A 126 -8.86 6.31 -19.08
C GLY A 126 -8.26 4.90 -18.87
N LEU A 127 -7.01 4.84 -18.40
CA LEU A 127 -6.31 3.60 -18.06
C LEU A 127 -6.35 3.28 -16.57
N ILE A 128 -7.00 4.09 -15.73
CA ILE A 128 -7.06 3.91 -14.28
C ILE A 128 -8.50 3.57 -13.86
N ASP A 129 -8.75 2.32 -13.47
CA ASP A 129 -10.03 1.90 -12.86
C ASP A 129 -10.23 2.48 -11.45
N VAL A 130 -9.18 2.51 -10.61
CA VAL A 130 -9.22 3.13 -9.28
C VAL A 130 -7.90 3.85 -8.97
N ALA A 131 -7.97 5.15 -8.68
CA ALA A 131 -6.82 5.93 -8.22
C ALA A 131 -6.69 5.88 -6.69
N LEU A 132 -5.49 5.57 -6.20
CA LEU A 132 -5.12 5.60 -4.79
C LEU A 132 -4.19 6.79 -4.56
N LEU A 133 -4.73 7.92 -4.08
CA LEU A 133 -4.02 9.20 -4.03
C LEU A 133 -2.75 9.13 -3.19
N PHE A 134 -2.82 8.49 -2.03
CA PHE A 134 -1.70 8.42 -1.11
C PHE A 134 -1.74 7.08 -0.37
N ASN A 135 -0.62 6.37 -0.38
CA ASN A 135 -0.49 5.14 0.39
C ASN A 135 -0.13 5.46 1.85
N GLU A 136 -0.92 4.95 2.80
CA GLU A 136 -0.67 5.01 4.24
C GLU A 136 -0.06 6.34 4.76
N PRO A 137 -0.79 7.47 4.67
CA PRO A 137 -0.25 8.78 5.08
C PRO A 137 0.26 8.81 6.54
N ASN A 138 -0.37 8.04 7.43
CA ASN A 138 0.05 7.88 8.81
C ASN A 138 1.41 7.17 8.94
N MET A 139 1.63 6.09 8.18
CA MET A 139 2.88 5.34 8.20
C MET A 139 4.00 6.14 7.53
N TYR A 140 3.72 6.77 6.39
CA TYR A 140 4.68 7.66 5.73
C TYR A 140 5.19 8.73 6.69
N THR A 141 4.28 9.48 7.34
CA THR A 141 4.66 10.56 8.25
C THR A 141 5.32 10.06 9.54
N PHE A 142 4.96 8.88 10.04
CA PHE A 142 5.66 8.25 11.17
C PHE A 142 7.10 7.91 10.81
N LEU A 143 7.32 7.26 9.67
CA LEU A 143 8.65 6.90 9.18
C LEU A 143 9.50 8.14 8.88
N ALA A 144 8.90 9.20 8.34
CA ALA A 144 9.61 10.40 7.94
C ALA A 144 9.95 11.38 9.09
N TYR A 145 9.12 11.46 10.14
CA TYR A 145 9.24 12.51 11.17
C TYR A 145 9.39 11.99 12.61
N ILE A 146 9.08 10.72 12.87
CA ILE A 146 9.25 10.12 14.20
C ILE A 146 10.43 9.16 14.20
N ARG A 147 10.45 8.19 13.28
CA ARG A 147 11.51 7.19 13.18
C ARG A 147 12.76 7.73 12.48
N GLY A 148 12.57 8.54 11.44
CA GLY A 148 13.66 9.17 10.69
C GLY A 148 14.26 8.27 9.61
N ASP A 149 13.48 7.37 9.04
CA ASP A 149 13.92 6.41 8.02
C ASP A 149 13.65 6.88 6.59
N LEU A 150 12.74 7.83 6.43
CA LEU A 150 12.41 8.45 5.14
C LEU A 150 12.68 9.95 5.20
N PRO A 151 12.99 10.61 4.07
CA PRO A 151 13.03 12.06 4.00
C PRO A 151 11.75 12.70 4.59
N PRO A 152 11.86 13.76 5.42
CA PRO A 152 13.07 14.54 5.65
C PRO A 152 14.02 14.03 6.76
N TYR A 153 13.91 12.75 7.17
CA TYR A 153 14.71 12.11 8.23
C TYR A 153 14.56 12.81 9.59
N GLY A 154 13.35 13.29 9.88
CA GLY A 154 13.01 13.86 11.18
C GLY A 154 12.97 12.78 12.26
N PHE A 155 13.54 13.10 13.41
CA PHE A 155 13.58 12.19 14.57
C PHE A 155 12.75 12.78 15.72
N LEU A 156 11.87 11.96 16.32
CA LEU A 156 11.03 12.33 17.47
C LEU A 156 10.34 13.71 17.34
N SER A 157 9.82 14.02 16.15
CA SER A 157 9.29 15.35 15.79
C SER A 157 7.76 15.37 15.56
N PRO A 158 6.92 15.17 16.60
CA PRO A 158 5.47 15.03 16.44
C PRO A 158 4.75 16.29 15.94
N ARG A 159 5.32 17.48 16.19
CA ARG A 159 4.77 18.75 15.64
C ARG A 159 4.89 18.79 14.12
N HIS A 160 6.06 18.40 13.59
CA HIS A 160 6.34 18.33 12.16
C HIS A 160 5.52 17.23 11.49
N MET A 161 5.45 16.04 12.11
CA MET A 161 4.57 14.95 11.66
C MET A 161 3.12 15.41 11.50
N ARG A 162 2.57 16.09 12.52
CA ARG A 162 1.18 16.59 12.46
C ARG A 162 0.99 17.60 11.33
N ARG A 163 1.92 18.53 11.16
CA ARG A 163 1.85 19.54 10.09
C ARG A 163 1.89 18.90 8.70
N ALA A 164 2.80 17.94 8.48
CA ALA A 164 2.88 17.18 7.24
C ALA A 164 1.59 16.39 6.97
N LEU A 165 1.09 15.68 7.99
CA LEU A 165 -0.13 14.90 7.87
C LEU A 165 -1.36 15.76 7.55
N GLU A 166 -1.49 16.95 8.15
CA GLU A 166 -2.58 17.89 7.80
C GLU A 166 -2.50 18.37 6.35
N ASN A 167 -1.30 18.66 5.85
CA ASN A 167 -1.14 19.05 4.44
C ASN A 167 -1.46 17.87 3.50
N ILE A 168 -1.02 16.65 3.83
CA ILE A 168 -1.32 15.45 3.04
C ILE A 168 -2.83 15.20 3.02
N LYS A 169 -3.52 15.27 4.17
CA LYS A 169 -4.98 15.11 4.23
C LYS A 169 -5.71 16.12 3.33
N ARG A 170 -5.29 17.39 3.33
CA ARG A 170 -5.86 18.41 2.44
C ARG A 170 -5.59 18.09 0.97
N ALA A 171 -4.34 17.74 0.63
CA ALA A 171 -3.96 17.36 -0.72
C ALA A 171 -4.78 16.17 -1.24
N ILE A 172 -5.06 15.18 -0.38
CA ILE A 172 -5.93 14.04 -0.71
C ILE A 172 -7.36 14.50 -1.06
N LEU A 173 -7.95 15.40 -0.28
CA LEU A 173 -9.32 15.88 -0.55
C LEU A 173 -9.36 16.74 -1.84
N GLU A 174 -8.39 17.61 -2.04
CA GLU A 174 -8.27 18.42 -3.27
C GLU A 174 -8.03 17.53 -4.50
N ALA A 175 -7.10 16.59 -4.41
CA ALA A 175 -6.78 15.66 -5.50
C ALA A 175 -7.94 14.69 -5.80
N ARG A 176 -8.75 14.33 -4.79
CA ARG A 176 -9.99 13.56 -5.00
C ARG A 176 -10.94 14.30 -5.93
N ASP A 177 -11.18 15.58 -5.70
CA ASP A 177 -12.11 16.38 -6.51
C ASP A 177 -11.61 16.47 -7.96
N VAL A 178 -10.30 16.64 -8.14
CA VAL A 178 -9.64 16.59 -9.45
C VAL A 178 -9.89 15.25 -10.13
N VAL A 179 -9.53 14.13 -9.50
CA VAL A 179 -9.66 12.79 -10.12
C VAL A 179 -11.13 12.47 -10.47
N LYS A 180 -12.08 12.81 -9.59
CA LYS A 180 -13.52 12.62 -9.87
C LYS A 180 -13.99 13.44 -11.05
N SER A 181 -13.44 14.63 -11.29
CA SER A 181 -13.80 15.46 -12.46
C SER A 181 -13.42 14.80 -13.80
N TYR A 182 -12.46 13.88 -13.80
CA TYR A 182 -12.09 13.06 -14.96
C TYR A 182 -12.83 11.70 -15.01
N GLY A 183 -13.81 11.47 -14.12
CA GLY A 183 -14.63 10.25 -14.11
C GLY A 183 -13.92 9.00 -13.58
N VAL A 184 -12.82 9.16 -12.84
CA VAL A 184 -12.04 8.05 -12.27
C VAL A 184 -12.45 7.82 -10.82
N ALA A 185 -12.68 6.57 -10.43
CA ALA A 185 -12.97 6.22 -9.04
C ALA A 185 -11.72 6.45 -8.18
N VAL A 186 -11.89 6.95 -6.95
CA VAL A 186 -10.78 7.45 -6.14
C VAL A 186 -10.89 7.09 -4.66
N SER A 187 -9.73 6.82 -4.06
CA SER A 187 -9.53 6.65 -2.63
C SER A 187 -8.10 7.04 -2.26
N PHE A 188 -7.76 6.96 -0.98
CA PHE A 188 -6.39 6.80 -0.47
C PHE A 188 -6.34 5.47 0.30
N THR A 189 -5.17 4.95 0.68
CA THR A 189 -5.11 3.75 1.53
C THR A 189 -4.76 4.10 2.97
N HIS A 190 -5.33 3.34 3.91
CA HIS A 190 -5.06 3.47 5.33
C HIS A 190 -4.47 2.18 5.90
N SER A 191 -3.31 2.28 6.56
CA SER A 191 -2.73 1.16 7.32
C SER A 191 -3.53 0.94 8.60
N TYR A 192 -4.49 0.02 8.55
CA TYR A 192 -5.40 -0.26 9.65
C TYR A 192 -4.78 -1.26 10.62
N THR A 193 -4.17 -0.73 11.69
CA THR A 193 -3.63 -1.52 12.80
C THR A 193 -4.36 -1.15 14.08
N LYS A 194 -5.39 -1.92 14.42
CA LYS A 194 -6.15 -1.72 15.66
C LYS A 194 -5.24 -1.95 16.86
N ILE A 195 -5.18 -0.98 17.76
CA ILE A 195 -4.51 -1.12 19.06
C ILE A 195 -5.51 -1.55 20.12
N GLU A 196 -5.22 -2.66 20.79
CA GLU A 196 -6.05 -3.21 21.87
C GLU A 196 -5.25 -3.46 23.15
N SER A 197 -5.96 -3.48 24.26
CA SER A 197 -5.39 -3.76 25.58
C SER A 197 -6.35 -4.63 26.39
N ARG A 198 -5.80 -5.63 27.07
CA ARG A 198 -6.53 -6.41 28.09
C ARG A 198 -6.62 -5.67 29.42
N ASN A 199 -5.70 -4.74 29.68
CA ASN A 199 -5.67 -3.93 30.89
C ASN A 199 -6.58 -2.69 30.76
N ILE A 200 -7.45 -2.49 31.75
CA ILE A 200 -8.44 -1.42 31.78
C ILE A 200 -7.82 -0.02 31.78
N VAL A 201 -6.65 0.16 32.41
CA VAL A 201 -5.92 1.44 32.47
C VAL A 201 -5.47 1.86 31.06
N PHE A 202 -5.06 0.90 30.24
CA PHE A 202 -4.58 1.16 28.88
C PHE A 202 -5.72 1.22 27.83
N LYS A 203 -6.99 1.03 28.21
CA LYS A 203 -8.13 1.23 27.30
C LYS A 203 -8.26 2.69 26.87
N ALA A 204 -8.04 3.64 27.77
CA ALA A 204 -8.07 5.07 27.44
C ALA A 204 -6.93 5.46 26.48
N VAL A 205 -5.72 4.91 26.71
CA VAL A 205 -4.57 5.10 25.80
C VAL A 205 -4.87 4.49 24.42
N SER A 206 -5.42 3.28 24.38
CA SER A 206 -5.81 2.61 23.13
C SER A 206 -6.86 3.42 22.36
N PHE A 207 -7.82 4.06 23.04
CA PHE A 207 -8.78 4.95 22.39
C PHE A 207 -8.09 6.11 21.67
N PHE A 208 -7.13 6.76 22.32
CA PHE A 208 -6.37 7.85 21.71
C PHE A 208 -5.52 7.37 20.53
N LEU A 209 -4.85 6.22 20.65
CA LEU A 209 -4.05 5.63 19.57
C LEU A 209 -4.91 5.26 18.35
N ASN A 210 -6.14 4.77 18.58
CA ASN A 210 -7.08 4.46 17.51
C ASN A 210 -7.80 5.69 16.94
N ARG A 211 -7.60 6.91 17.48
CA ARG A 211 -8.33 8.12 17.03
C ARG A 211 -8.08 8.43 15.55
N GLN A 212 -6.88 8.14 15.05
CA GLN A 212 -6.55 8.32 13.63
C GLN A 212 -7.45 7.47 12.72
N HIS A 213 -7.86 6.28 13.16
CA HIS A 213 -8.81 5.46 12.40
C HIS A 213 -10.15 6.17 12.24
N ILE A 214 -10.63 6.86 13.29
CA ILE A 214 -11.89 7.60 13.23
C ILE A 214 -11.78 8.73 12.19
N GLU A 215 -10.68 9.48 12.19
CA GLU A 215 -10.45 10.59 11.26
C GLU A 215 -10.46 10.10 9.79
N TYR A 216 -9.74 9.02 9.47
CA TYR A 216 -9.75 8.48 8.11
C TYR A 216 -11.07 7.84 7.71
N MET A 217 -11.80 7.21 8.64
CA MET A 217 -13.16 6.75 8.37
C MET A 217 -14.12 7.92 8.06
N GLN A 218 -13.87 9.13 8.56
CA GLN A 218 -14.64 10.29 8.08
C GLN A 218 -14.24 10.67 6.66
N MET A 219 -12.93 10.71 6.35
CA MET A 219 -12.46 11.02 5.00
C MET A 219 -12.97 10.02 3.95
N PHE A 220 -13.07 8.73 4.29
CA PHE A 220 -13.60 7.70 3.37
C PHE A 220 -15.07 7.90 2.98
N LYS A 221 -15.86 8.68 3.73
CA LYS A 221 -17.23 9.04 3.32
C LYS A 221 -17.26 9.87 2.04
N GLU A 222 -16.17 10.55 1.72
CA GLU A 222 -16.04 11.37 0.52
C GLU A 222 -15.32 10.61 -0.62
N MET A 223 -14.85 9.39 -0.36
CA MET A 223 -14.17 8.52 -1.33
C MET A 223 -15.12 7.50 -1.93
N ASP A 224 -14.74 6.86 -3.03
CA ASP A 224 -15.55 5.79 -3.64
C ASP A 224 -15.42 4.46 -2.87
N TYR A 225 -14.31 4.27 -2.17
CA TYR A 225 -14.00 3.06 -1.39
C TYR A 225 -13.41 3.38 -0.02
N THR A 226 -13.65 2.50 0.93
CA THR A 226 -12.87 2.43 2.16
C THR A 226 -11.71 1.50 1.90
N SER A 227 -10.54 2.05 1.55
CA SER A 227 -9.38 1.25 1.12
C SER A 227 -8.39 1.05 2.26
N LEU A 228 -8.22 -0.21 2.67
CA LEU A 228 -7.43 -0.58 3.86
C LEU A 228 -6.28 -1.50 3.50
N ASN A 229 -5.13 -1.19 4.07
CA ASN A 229 -4.00 -2.10 4.20
C ASN A 229 -4.13 -2.78 5.57
N TYR A 230 -4.23 -4.11 5.60
CA TYR A 230 -4.53 -4.89 6.80
C TYR A 230 -3.59 -6.09 6.95
N TYR A 231 -2.81 -6.08 8.03
CA TYR A 231 -1.81 -7.12 8.31
C TYR A 231 -1.97 -7.72 9.70
N VAL A 232 -1.93 -6.86 10.72
CA VAL A 232 -1.81 -7.24 12.13
C VAL A 232 -2.70 -6.38 13.03
N VAL A 233 -2.92 -6.84 14.25
CA VAL A 233 -3.41 -6.02 15.36
C VAL A 233 -2.26 -5.75 16.33
N GLY A 234 -2.23 -4.56 16.91
CA GLY A 234 -1.32 -4.23 18.02
C GLY A 234 -1.99 -4.55 19.34
N ARG A 235 -1.39 -5.39 20.16
CA ARG A 235 -1.90 -5.75 21.50
C ARG A 235 -0.89 -5.35 22.57
N TYR A 236 -1.34 -4.56 23.52
CA TYR A 236 -0.59 -4.30 24.74
C TYR A 236 -0.76 -5.47 25.72
N GLU A 237 0.34 -6.17 25.99
CA GLU A 237 0.49 -7.23 27.00
C GLU A 237 1.73 -6.91 27.83
N ASP A 238 1.63 -6.95 29.16
CA ASP A 238 2.75 -6.75 30.09
C ASP A 238 3.59 -5.49 29.81
N LEU A 239 2.93 -4.36 29.55
CA LEU A 239 3.54 -3.06 29.20
C LEU A 239 4.30 -3.03 27.85
N ALA A 240 4.27 -4.11 27.08
CA ALA A 240 4.87 -4.20 25.75
C ALA A 240 3.80 -4.23 24.65
N LEU A 241 4.05 -3.51 23.55
CA LEU A 241 3.23 -3.61 22.34
C LEU A 241 3.69 -4.80 21.51
N ARG A 242 2.78 -5.73 21.21
CA ARG A 242 3.03 -6.90 20.36
C ARG A 242 2.15 -6.83 19.12
N PHE A 243 2.69 -7.22 17.96
CA PHE A 243 1.92 -7.36 16.73
C PHE A 243 1.47 -8.81 16.54
N ILE A 244 0.19 -9.00 16.25
CA ILE A 244 -0.45 -10.31 16.19
C ILE A 244 -1.21 -10.42 14.88
N TYR A 245 -1.00 -11.50 14.14
CA TYR A 245 -1.86 -11.89 13.03
C TYR A 245 -3.21 -12.32 13.60
N ARG A 246 -4.22 -11.46 13.44
CA ARG A 246 -5.61 -11.76 13.78
C ARG A 246 -6.52 -11.45 12.59
N PRO A 247 -6.66 -12.36 11.62
CA PRO A 247 -7.53 -12.17 10.45
C PRO A 247 -8.94 -11.67 10.82
N ALA A 248 -9.55 -12.23 11.88
CA ALA A 248 -10.91 -11.90 12.30
C ALA A 248 -11.13 -10.42 12.66
N ALA A 249 -10.09 -9.66 13.03
CA ALA A 249 -10.25 -8.24 13.40
C ALA A 249 -10.70 -7.36 12.22
N LEU A 250 -10.48 -7.79 10.98
CA LEU A 250 -10.99 -7.09 9.81
C LEU A 250 -12.54 -7.00 9.81
N LEU A 251 -13.22 -8.00 10.38
CA LEU A 251 -14.69 -7.99 10.50
C LEU A 251 -15.22 -6.93 11.46
N GLU A 252 -14.35 -6.39 12.31
CA GLU A 252 -14.70 -5.32 13.25
C GLU A 252 -14.72 -3.94 12.59
N VAL A 253 -14.19 -3.83 11.36
CA VAL A 253 -14.10 -2.56 10.64
C VAL A 253 -15.47 -2.15 10.11
N LYS A 254 -15.91 -0.96 10.53
CA LYS A 254 -17.14 -0.33 10.04
C LYS A 254 -16.81 0.63 8.90
N SER A 255 -16.79 0.09 7.68
CA SER A 255 -16.47 0.84 6.47
C SER A 255 -17.64 1.75 6.07
N PRO A 256 -17.45 3.08 5.93
CA PRO A 256 -18.51 4.01 5.50
C PRO A 256 -18.89 3.88 4.02
N THR A 257 -18.01 3.32 3.21
CA THR A 257 -18.16 3.08 1.77
C THR A 257 -17.74 1.63 1.46
N PRO A 258 -17.98 1.09 0.25
CA PRO A 258 -17.61 -0.28 -0.06
C PRO A 258 -16.15 -0.56 0.28
N LEU A 259 -15.92 -1.62 1.07
CA LEU A 259 -14.59 -1.98 1.58
C LEU A 259 -13.72 -2.51 0.43
N ALA A 260 -12.50 -1.98 0.31
CA ALA A 260 -11.43 -2.56 -0.50
C ALA A 260 -10.26 -2.91 0.42
N VAL A 261 -9.82 -4.16 0.43
CA VAL A 261 -8.59 -4.57 1.11
C VAL A 261 -7.47 -4.44 0.09
N THR A 262 -6.79 -3.28 0.10
CA THR A 262 -5.78 -2.90 -0.89
C THR A 262 -4.41 -3.51 -0.63
N GLU A 263 -4.18 -3.95 0.59
CA GLU A 263 -3.06 -4.82 0.96
C GLU A 263 -3.49 -5.77 2.08
N PHE A 264 -3.11 -7.03 1.96
CA PHE A 264 -3.02 -7.98 3.05
C PHE A 264 -1.93 -8.99 2.72
N GLY A 265 -1.28 -9.55 3.73
CA GLY A 265 -0.16 -10.45 3.52
C GLY A 265 0.54 -10.83 4.82
N ILE A 266 1.56 -11.64 4.69
CA ILE A 266 2.40 -12.11 5.79
C ILE A 266 3.84 -12.24 5.29
N ALA A 267 4.78 -11.72 6.07
CA ALA A 267 6.20 -11.70 5.73
C ALA A 267 6.87 -12.94 6.29
N THR A 268 7.04 -13.98 5.47
CA THR A 268 7.80 -15.18 5.85
C THR A 268 8.06 -16.05 4.62
N ARG A 269 9.14 -16.83 4.59
CA ARG A 269 9.38 -17.86 3.56
C ARG A 269 8.73 -19.21 3.87
N ASP A 270 8.16 -19.40 5.07
CA ASP A 270 7.46 -20.63 5.41
C ASP A 270 6.08 -20.71 4.74
N GLU A 271 6.02 -21.40 3.59
CA GLU A 271 4.80 -21.57 2.80
C GLU A 271 3.65 -22.23 3.59
N ARG A 272 3.93 -23.04 4.62
CA ARG A 272 2.87 -23.59 5.49
C ARG A 272 2.21 -22.46 6.27
N THR A 273 3.01 -21.60 6.90
CA THR A 273 2.52 -20.42 7.62
C THR A 273 1.74 -19.48 6.72
N ARG A 274 2.26 -19.20 5.52
CA ARG A 274 1.59 -18.33 4.56
C ARG A 274 0.25 -18.88 4.10
N TYR A 275 0.19 -20.20 3.83
CA TYR A 275 -1.04 -20.87 3.44
C TYR A 275 -2.08 -20.84 4.57
N SER A 276 -1.69 -21.12 5.81
CA SER A 276 -2.59 -21.02 6.96
C SER A 276 -3.14 -19.60 7.13
N TYR A 277 -2.31 -18.57 6.98
CA TYR A 277 -2.76 -17.17 7.02
C TYR A 277 -3.74 -16.85 5.88
N LEU A 278 -3.42 -17.24 4.64
CA LEU A 278 -4.31 -17.04 3.49
C LEU A 278 -5.66 -17.74 3.68
N CYS A 279 -5.67 -18.96 4.19
CA CYS A 279 -6.89 -19.70 4.46
C CYS A 279 -7.77 -18.98 5.50
N ALA A 280 -7.16 -18.51 6.60
CA ALA A 280 -7.87 -17.75 7.61
C ALA A 280 -8.43 -16.42 7.06
N MET A 281 -7.64 -15.70 6.27
CA MET A 281 -8.08 -14.48 5.59
C MET A 281 -9.19 -14.76 4.58
N ALA A 282 -9.16 -15.87 3.84
CA ALA A 282 -10.19 -16.21 2.87
C ALA A 282 -11.58 -16.35 3.50
N HIS A 283 -11.69 -17.00 4.67
CA HIS A 283 -12.94 -17.08 5.44
C HIS A 283 -13.42 -15.70 5.90
N VAL A 284 -12.49 -14.86 6.36
CA VAL A 284 -12.78 -13.48 6.76
C VAL A 284 -13.27 -12.66 5.57
N LEU A 285 -12.61 -12.73 4.43
CA LEU A 285 -12.95 -12.01 3.21
C LEU A 285 -14.31 -12.44 2.64
N LYS A 286 -14.67 -13.73 2.73
CA LYS A 286 -16.04 -14.21 2.38
C LYS A 286 -17.12 -13.55 3.22
N ARG A 287 -16.85 -13.28 4.50
CA ARG A 287 -17.78 -12.62 5.43
C ARG A 287 -17.78 -11.10 5.27
N ALA A 288 -16.61 -10.50 5.12
CA ALA A 288 -16.43 -9.06 4.94
C ALA A 288 -16.92 -8.55 3.58
N LYS A 289 -16.89 -9.43 2.56
CA LYS A 289 -17.32 -9.17 1.17
C LYS A 289 -16.74 -7.87 0.57
N PRO A 290 -15.41 -7.66 0.61
CA PRO A 290 -14.84 -6.46 0.02
C PRO A 290 -14.98 -6.49 -1.52
N VAL A 291 -14.98 -5.30 -2.13
CA VAL A 291 -14.99 -5.16 -3.59
C VAL A 291 -13.69 -5.69 -4.21
N ALA A 292 -12.57 -5.58 -3.49
CA ALA A 292 -11.27 -6.09 -3.87
C ALA A 292 -10.51 -6.63 -2.65
N ALA A 293 -9.73 -7.69 -2.87
CA ALA A 293 -8.75 -8.22 -1.93
C ALA A 293 -7.42 -8.37 -2.65
N ILE A 294 -6.45 -7.54 -2.29
CA ILE A 294 -5.19 -7.39 -3.00
C ILE A 294 -4.05 -7.83 -2.10
N TRP A 295 -3.34 -8.88 -2.51
CA TRP A 295 -2.21 -9.42 -1.78
C TRP A 295 -0.98 -8.52 -1.89
N TRP A 296 -0.38 -8.22 -0.74
CA TRP A 296 0.97 -7.68 -0.68
C TRP A 296 1.95 -8.83 -0.48
N SER A 297 2.86 -9.11 -1.42
CA SER A 297 3.12 -8.45 -2.71
C SER A 297 3.10 -9.46 -3.86
N PHE A 298 3.03 -8.97 -5.10
CA PHE A 298 3.11 -9.82 -6.28
C PHE A 298 4.53 -10.35 -6.48
N LEU A 299 5.54 -9.48 -6.44
CA LEU A 299 6.96 -9.80 -6.63
C LEU A 299 7.73 -9.64 -5.32
N HIS A 300 8.85 -10.36 -5.17
CA HIS A 300 9.78 -10.07 -4.07
C HIS A 300 10.50 -8.75 -4.35
N GLY A 301 10.66 -7.94 -3.31
CA GLY A 301 11.19 -6.59 -3.44
C GLY A 301 11.83 -6.11 -2.14
N TYR A 302 12.33 -4.88 -2.19
CA TYR A 302 12.94 -4.20 -1.06
C TYR A 302 11.88 -3.73 -0.05
N GLU A 303 12.05 -4.03 1.24
CA GLU A 303 11.07 -3.70 2.29
C GLU A 303 11.60 -2.62 3.24
N TRP A 304 11.89 -1.45 2.65
CA TRP A 304 12.32 -0.24 3.38
C TRP A 304 13.53 -0.53 4.28
N GLY A 305 13.54 -0.02 5.51
CA GLY A 305 14.65 -0.24 6.45
C GLY A 305 14.96 -1.70 6.79
N LEU A 306 14.14 -2.68 6.35
CA LEU A 306 14.36 -4.12 6.56
C LEU A 306 15.10 -4.79 5.40
N GLY A 307 15.37 -4.07 4.30
CA GLY A 307 16.03 -4.63 3.12
C GLY A 307 15.21 -5.74 2.45
N TYR A 308 15.89 -6.77 1.94
CA TYR A 308 15.24 -7.90 1.23
C TYR A 308 14.89 -9.09 2.15
N GLN A 309 15.06 -8.94 3.47
CA GLN A 309 14.79 -10.03 4.43
C GLN A 309 13.31 -10.42 4.48
N PRO A 310 12.34 -9.48 4.60
CA PRO A 310 10.94 -9.86 4.61
C PRO A 310 10.49 -10.39 3.25
N PHE A 311 9.69 -11.45 3.26
CA PHE A 311 9.23 -12.12 2.05
C PHE A 311 7.70 -12.19 2.01
N PHE A 312 7.10 -11.33 1.19
CA PHE A 312 5.65 -11.25 0.99
C PHE A 312 5.18 -11.83 -0.35
N ALA A 313 6.11 -12.12 -1.27
CA ALA A 313 5.84 -12.28 -2.69
C ALA A 313 5.06 -13.54 -3.09
N LEU A 314 4.12 -13.41 -4.03
CA LEU A 314 3.54 -14.56 -4.75
C LEU A 314 4.52 -15.12 -5.79
N VAL A 315 5.40 -14.29 -6.33
CA VAL A 315 6.40 -14.65 -7.32
C VAL A 315 7.76 -14.23 -6.80
N ASP A 316 8.61 -15.21 -6.49
CA ASP A 316 10.00 -14.96 -6.14
C ASP A 316 10.80 -14.55 -7.39
N VAL A 317 11.87 -13.80 -7.19
CA VAL A 317 12.72 -13.28 -8.28
C VAL A 317 14.15 -13.77 -8.04
N VAL A 318 14.57 -14.77 -8.82
CA VAL A 318 15.92 -15.36 -8.73
C VAL A 318 16.74 -14.91 -9.93
N GLY A 319 17.57 -13.88 -9.71
CA GLY A 319 18.21 -13.14 -10.81
C GLY A 319 17.14 -12.40 -11.63
N THR A 320 16.94 -12.79 -12.88
CA THR A 320 15.85 -12.29 -13.73
C THR A 320 14.69 -13.27 -13.88
N ARG A 321 14.75 -14.44 -13.23
CA ARG A 321 13.73 -15.48 -13.38
C ARG A 321 12.59 -15.26 -12.40
N ARG A 322 11.36 -15.28 -12.90
CA ARG A 322 10.13 -15.23 -12.11
C ARG A 322 9.70 -16.63 -11.71
N VAL A 323 9.61 -16.89 -10.40
CA VAL A 323 9.28 -18.21 -9.85
C VAL A 323 8.04 -18.12 -8.96
N PRO A 324 6.86 -18.54 -9.46
CA PRO A 324 5.65 -18.61 -8.63
C PRO A 324 5.85 -19.51 -7.41
N THR A 325 5.45 -19.03 -6.23
CA THR A 325 5.49 -19.81 -4.98
C THR A 325 4.40 -20.88 -4.93
N GLU A 326 4.46 -21.76 -3.94
CA GLU A 326 3.40 -22.76 -3.72
C GLU A 326 2.08 -22.10 -3.31
N LEU A 327 2.15 -21.02 -2.52
CA LEU A 327 1.01 -20.19 -2.19
C LEU A 327 0.35 -19.61 -3.44
N ALA A 328 1.13 -19.07 -4.38
CA ALA A 328 0.62 -18.47 -5.60
C ALA A 328 -0.21 -19.44 -6.44
N LYS A 329 0.25 -20.70 -6.54
CA LYS A 329 -0.46 -21.77 -7.26
C LYS A 329 -1.84 -22.08 -6.66
N LYS A 330 -2.02 -21.87 -5.35
CA LYS A 330 -3.26 -22.14 -4.62
C LYS A 330 -4.06 -20.87 -4.31
N PHE A 331 -3.55 -19.70 -4.69
CA PHE A 331 -4.01 -18.41 -4.18
C PHE A 331 -5.48 -18.15 -4.50
N ARG A 332 -5.84 -18.18 -5.79
CA ARG A 332 -7.21 -17.94 -6.25
C ARG A 332 -8.19 -18.96 -5.67
N GLN A 333 -7.88 -20.25 -5.79
CA GLN A 333 -8.75 -21.33 -5.31
C GLN A 333 -9.02 -21.20 -3.81
N THR A 334 -8.01 -20.85 -3.01
CA THR A 334 -8.16 -20.69 -1.56
C THR A 334 -9.07 -19.50 -1.22
N LEU A 335 -8.94 -18.37 -1.93
CA LEU A 335 -9.80 -17.21 -1.70
C LEU A 335 -11.26 -17.47 -2.13
N GLU A 336 -11.49 -18.18 -3.24
CA GLU A 336 -12.84 -18.49 -3.73
C GLU A 336 -13.52 -19.61 -2.93
N ASN A 337 -12.76 -20.65 -2.59
CA ASN A 337 -13.23 -21.87 -1.95
C ASN A 337 -12.29 -22.27 -0.80
N PRO A 338 -12.28 -21.53 0.31
CA PRO A 338 -11.41 -21.84 1.42
C PRO A 338 -11.78 -23.19 2.03
N PRO A 339 -10.79 -24.09 2.26
CA PRO A 339 -11.03 -25.33 2.99
C PRO A 339 -11.34 -25.03 4.47
N GLU A 340 -11.74 -26.04 5.22
CA GLU A 340 -11.77 -25.92 6.68
C GLU A 340 -10.34 -25.73 7.21
N CYS A 341 -10.14 -24.63 7.94
CA CYS A 341 -8.88 -24.33 8.60
C CYS A 341 -9.17 -23.53 9.88
N PRO A 342 -8.35 -23.70 10.92
CA PRO A 342 -8.57 -23.00 12.17
C PRO A 342 -8.25 -21.50 12.02
N LEU A 343 -9.17 -20.64 12.47
CA LEU A 343 -8.94 -19.21 12.59
C LEU A 343 -8.14 -18.94 13.87
N GLU A 344 -6.84 -19.17 13.82
CA GLU A 344 -5.97 -18.98 14.97
C GLU A 344 -5.30 -17.61 14.96
N GLU A 345 -5.23 -16.99 16.15
CA GLU A 345 -4.33 -15.86 16.37
C GLU A 345 -2.89 -16.37 16.41
N ARG A 346 -2.00 -15.67 15.71
CA ARG A 346 -0.57 -16.00 15.74
C ARG A 346 0.26 -14.76 16.03
N ASN A 347 1.22 -14.88 16.93
CA ASN A 347 2.20 -13.82 17.14
C ASN A 347 3.00 -13.60 15.85
N ALA A 348 3.15 -12.34 15.43
CA ALA A 348 3.86 -12.03 14.19
C ALA A 348 5.37 -12.33 14.25
N GLY A 349 5.92 -12.61 15.44
CA GLY A 349 7.30 -13.00 15.64
C GLY A 349 8.28 -11.83 15.48
N LEU A 350 9.55 -12.16 15.24
CA LEU A 350 10.63 -11.17 15.00
C LEU A 350 10.56 -10.57 13.58
N GLU A 351 9.88 -11.22 12.64
CA GLU A 351 9.79 -10.79 11.23
C GLU A 351 9.08 -9.43 11.04
N TRP A 352 8.30 -8.99 12.03
CA TRP A 352 7.67 -7.65 12.08
C TRP A 352 8.35 -6.67 13.04
N ARG A 353 9.43 -7.07 13.72
CA ARG A 353 10.11 -6.14 14.62
C ARG A 353 11.01 -5.22 13.82
N TRP A 354 10.63 -3.95 13.77
CA TRP A 354 11.52 -2.83 13.56
C TRP A 354 12.39 -2.66 14.82
N GLU A 355 13.29 -3.61 15.11
CA GLU A 355 14.28 -3.40 16.17
C GLU A 355 15.26 -2.31 15.70
N PRO A 356 15.47 -1.25 16.49
CA PRO A 356 16.55 -0.32 16.21
C PRO A 356 17.87 -1.10 16.30
N LEU A 357 18.66 -1.04 15.22
CA LEU A 357 20.05 -1.51 15.22
C LEU A 357 20.86 -0.89 16.35
#